data_AF-A0A367PVS7-F1
#
_entry.id   AF-A0A367PVS7-F1
#
_cell.length_a   1.000
_cell.length_b   1.000
_cell.length_c   1.000
_cell.angle_alpha   90.00
_cell.angle_beta   90.00
_cell.angle_gamma   90.00
#
_symmetry.space_group_name_H-M   'P 1'
#
loop_
_entity.id
_entity.type
_entity.pdbx_description
1 polymer ?
#
loop_
_entity_poly.entity_id
_entity_poly.type
_entity_poly.pdbx_seq_one_letter_code
_entity_poly.pdbx_strand_id
1 'polypeptide(L)'
;MDSLPQVWTRGLLYFLIVVVSLVLPWSMLSKVDETGTARGRIEPQGKTIRLDSAVSGKVTEIRVREGDKVKAGQSLLMLDTDLTKTELRQVQDKLEGQLNRRSQLNSTKNQLVVALTTQEQQNQSQALEKQVQIDQARQNLLALRNTYGLQTSEKLTQLNQARQNFEHSKTASKLMGSSLAITQKEETRYRKIYQQGVIPEINLVEKQELAKEKQQLYEQSQADIQQAKLRLQEQQSSYERVVKQGKADITQAQLRLDEQQRSYQTLNRSAKLALLRIEEQQKNLQTEITTLDAEITQTQRQIESLNIQLAQRELKAPESGSVFQFPFSQVGAVVQAGTMIAEIAPVGASLIVRAQIATTQSGFLRQKLPVKLKFDAYPFQDYVQSQQVECNIQLDES
;
A
#
# COMPACT_ATOMS: atom_id res chain seq x y z
N MET A 1 -25.45 -46.95 -131.93
CA MET A 1 -26.83 -46.78 -131.43
C MET A 1 -27.03 -47.84 -130.35
N ASP A 2 -27.35 -47.39 -129.14
CA ASP A 2 -27.84 -48.13 -127.98
C ASP A 2 -27.67 -49.66 -127.95
N SER A 3 -26.84 -50.14 -127.03
CA SER A 3 -27.16 -51.38 -126.32
C SER A 3 -26.62 -51.32 -124.88
N LEU A 4 -27.54 -51.56 -123.97
CA LEU A 4 -27.44 -51.45 -122.51
C LEU A 4 -26.22 -52.19 -121.92
N PRO A 5 -25.48 -51.59 -120.97
CA PRO A 5 -24.35 -52.24 -120.31
C PRO A 5 -24.78 -53.45 -119.46
N GLN A 6 -23.93 -54.49 -119.46
CA GLN A 6 -24.10 -55.82 -118.85
C GLN A 6 -24.70 -55.81 -117.43
N VAL A 7 -25.58 -56.77 -117.14
CA VAL A 7 -26.26 -56.97 -115.84
C VAL A 7 -25.35 -56.94 -114.59
N TRP A 8 -24.06 -57.24 -114.71
CA TRP A 8 -23.10 -57.19 -113.60
C TRP A 8 -22.75 -55.76 -113.14
N THR A 9 -22.74 -54.77 -114.03
CA THR A 9 -22.45 -53.36 -113.64
C THR A 9 -23.63 -52.72 -112.93
N ARG A 10 -24.87 -53.17 -113.20
CA ARG A 10 -26.07 -52.72 -112.49
C ARG A 10 -26.08 -53.23 -111.04
N GLY A 11 -25.66 -54.47 -110.79
CA GLY A 11 -25.50 -55.01 -109.44
C GLY A 11 -24.49 -54.21 -108.60
N LEU A 12 -23.36 -53.82 -109.20
CA LEU A 12 -22.32 -53.04 -108.54
C LEU A 12 -22.79 -51.60 -108.22
N LEU A 13 -23.57 -50.98 -109.11
CA LEU A 13 -24.07 -49.63 -108.93
C LEU A 13 -25.20 -49.57 -107.86
N TYR A 14 -26.10 -50.57 -107.84
CA TYR A 14 -27.08 -50.69 -106.75
C TYR A 14 -26.43 -51.02 -105.41
N PHE A 15 -25.39 -51.86 -105.38
CA PHE A 15 -24.62 -52.12 -104.17
C PHE A 15 -23.96 -50.83 -103.64
N LEU A 16 -23.38 -50.01 -104.52
CA LEU A 16 -22.77 -48.74 -104.12
C LEU A 16 -23.81 -47.73 -103.60
N ILE A 17 -24.98 -47.61 -104.24
CA ILE A 17 -26.07 -46.75 -103.75
C ILE A 17 -26.60 -47.24 -102.40
N VAL A 18 -26.73 -48.56 -102.20
CA VAL A 18 -27.16 -49.14 -100.91
C VAL A 18 -26.12 -48.89 -99.82
N VAL A 19 -24.83 -49.05 -100.12
CA VAL A 19 -23.75 -48.75 -99.18
C VAL A 19 -23.73 -47.26 -98.83
N VAL A 20 -23.87 -46.37 -99.80
CA VAL A 20 -23.88 -44.92 -99.56
C VAL A 20 -25.14 -44.50 -98.78
N SER A 21 -26.30 -45.09 -99.07
CA SER A 21 -27.55 -44.83 -98.33
C SER A 21 -27.61 -45.47 -96.95
N LEU A 22 -26.74 -46.46 -96.63
CA LEU A 22 -26.54 -46.96 -95.27
C LEU A 22 -25.47 -46.16 -94.51
N VAL A 23 -24.36 -45.81 -95.16
CA VAL A 23 -23.21 -45.16 -94.51
C VAL A 23 -23.48 -43.69 -94.24
N LEU A 24 -24.17 -42.95 -95.13
CA LEU A 24 -24.43 -41.52 -94.90
C LEU A 24 -25.36 -41.26 -93.71
N PRO A 25 -26.51 -41.95 -93.55
CA PRO A 25 -27.32 -41.78 -92.34
C PRO A 25 -26.60 -42.25 -91.09
N TRP A 26 -25.81 -43.33 -91.17
CA TRP A 26 -25.02 -43.82 -90.05
C TRP A 26 -23.92 -42.83 -89.65
N SER A 27 -23.29 -42.16 -90.62
CA SER A 27 -22.28 -41.12 -90.37
C SER A 27 -22.87 -39.82 -89.80
N MET A 28 -24.11 -39.46 -90.15
CA MET A 28 -24.79 -38.30 -89.57
C MET A 28 -25.29 -38.56 -88.14
N LEU A 29 -25.60 -39.81 -87.79
CA LEU A 29 -25.99 -40.19 -86.44
C LEU A 29 -24.81 -40.58 -85.54
N SER A 30 -23.66 -40.92 -86.12
CA SER A 30 -22.47 -41.31 -85.37
C SER A 30 -21.84 -40.08 -84.70
N LYS A 31 -21.94 -40.02 -83.39
CA LYS A 31 -21.18 -39.08 -82.56
C LYS A 31 -19.79 -39.67 -82.37
N VAL A 32 -18.78 -39.00 -82.89
CA VAL A 32 -17.38 -39.30 -82.59
C VAL A 32 -17.07 -38.67 -81.24
N ASP A 33 -16.83 -39.49 -80.22
CA ASP A 33 -16.42 -39.02 -78.90
C ASP A 33 -14.95 -38.56 -78.96
N GLU A 34 -14.72 -37.24 -79.05
CA GLU A 34 -13.39 -36.67 -78.86
C GLU A 34 -13.07 -36.60 -77.36
N THR A 35 -12.08 -37.39 -76.93
CA THR A 35 -11.57 -37.37 -75.56
C THR A 35 -10.35 -36.45 -75.46
N GLY A 36 -10.51 -35.29 -74.82
CA GLY A 36 -9.38 -34.45 -74.41
C GLY A 36 -8.79 -34.95 -73.09
N THR A 37 -7.47 -35.07 -73.00
CA THR A 37 -6.78 -35.41 -71.74
C THR A 37 -6.16 -34.15 -71.16
N ALA A 38 -6.59 -33.75 -69.95
CA ALA A 38 -5.99 -32.66 -69.21
C ALA A 38 -5.34 -33.22 -67.94
N ARG A 39 -4.14 -32.73 -67.61
CA ARG A 39 -3.52 -32.99 -66.30
C ARG A 39 -3.99 -31.93 -65.33
N GLY A 40 -4.44 -32.36 -64.15
CA GLY A 40 -4.92 -31.47 -63.11
C GLY A 40 -4.45 -31.87 -61.73
N ARG A 41 -4.71 -30.98 -60.78
CA ARG A 41 -4.44 -31.19 -59.35
C ARG A 41 -5.75 -31.08 -58.59
N ILE A 42 -5.85 -31.87 -57.51
CA ILE A 42 -6.99 -31.81 -56.60
C ILE A 42 -6.75 -30.63 -55.66
N GLU A 43 -7.70 -29.70 -55.61
CA GLU A 43 -7.68 -28.54 -54.72
C GLU A 43 -9.02 -28.48 -53.97
N PRO A 44 -9.05 -28.13 -52.68
CA PRO A 44 -10.29 -27.92 -51.96
C PRO A 44 -11.08 -26.73 -52.54
N GLN A 45 -12.36 -26.95 -52.82
CA GLN A 45 -13.36 -25.97 -53.21
C GLN A 45 -13.83 -25.20 -51.97
N GLY A 46 -13.12 -24.11 -51.66
CA GLY A 46 -13.46 -23.24 -50.54
C GLY A 46 -12.23 -22.53 -49.98
N LYS A 47 -12.42 -21.82 -48.87
CA LYS A 47 -11.31 -21.19 -48.15
C LYS A 47 -10.61 -22.25 -47.30
N THR A 48 -9.42 -22.63 -47.71
CA THR A 48 -8.46 -23.30 -46.82
C THR A 48 -8.06 -22.36 -45.70
N ILE A 49 -7.78 -22.93 -44.53
CA ILE A 49 -7.28 -22.15 -43.39
C ILE A 49 -5.76 -22.21 -43.42
N ARG A 50 -5.15 -21.07 -43.75
CA ARG A 50 -3.70 -20.90 -43.70
C ARG A 50 -3.28 -20.63 -42.26
N LEU A 51 -2.42 -21.50 -41.73
CA LEU A 51 -1.80 -21.36 -40.43
C LEU A 51 -0.40 -20.78 -40.60
N ASP A 52 -0.21 -19.54 -40.15
CA ASP A 52 1.08 -18.86 -40.17
C ASP A 52 1.74 -18.91 -38.78
N SER A 53 3.07 -18.85 -38.74
CA SER A 53 3.81 -18.76 -37.47
C SER A 53 3.70 -17.36 -36.87
N ALA A 54 3.27 -17.26 -35.61
CA ALA A 54 3.24 -15.99 -34.88
C ALA A 54 4.64 -15.52 -34.42
N VAL A 55 5.57 -16.46 -34.25
CA VAL A 55 6.93 -16.21 -33.72
C VAL A 55 7.99 -16.88 -34.59
N SER A 56 9.20 -16.33 -34.57
CA SER A 56 10.36 -16.94 -35.22
C SER A 56 11.00 -17.99 -34.31
N GLY A 57 11.44 -19.12 -34.87
CA GLY A 57 12.05 -20.19 -34.08
C GLY A 57 12.51 -21.37 -34.92
N LYS A 58 13.35 -22.22 -34.32
CA LYS A 58 13.79 -23.48 -34.93
C LYS A 58 12.77 -24.58 -34.65
N VAL A 59 12.41 -25.37 -35.66
CA VAL A 59 11.51 -26.52 -35.51
C VAL A 59 12.21 -27.62 -34.72
N THR A 60 11.63 -28.05 -33.60
CA THR A 60 12.17 -29.13 -32.75
C THR A 60 11.39 -30.42 -32.90
N GLU A 61 10.08 -30.35 -33.15
CA GLU A 61 9.22 -31.52 -33.31
C GLU A 61 8.19 -31.30 -34.42
N ILE A 62 7.98 -32.34 -35.25
CA ILE A 62 6.95 -32.37 -36.29
C ILE A 62 6.06 -33.58 -36.00
N ARG A 63 4.75 -33.37 -35.81
CA ARG A 63 3.79 -34.40 -35.38
C ARG A 63 2.81 -34.83 -36.46
N VAL A 64 2.82 -34.17 -37.62
CA VAL A 64 1.91 -34.42 -38.74
C VAL A 64 2.65 -34.37 -40.08
N ARG A 65 2.04 -34.92 -41.12
CA ARG A 65 2.50 -34.87 -42.51
C ARG A 65 1.36 -34.41 -43.42
N GLU A 66 1.72 -34.03 -44.64
CA GLU A 66 0.73 -33.75 -45.69
C GLU A 66 -0.19 -34.96 -45.90
N GLY A 67 -1.51 -34.72 -45.97
CA GLY A 67 -2.53 -35.76 -46.08
C GLY A 67 -3.04 -36.31 -44.74
N ASP A 68 -2.42 -35.98 -43.61
CA ASP A 68 -2.90 -36.43 -42.29
C ASP A 68 -4.20 -35.71 -41.89
N LYS A 69 -5.10 -36.47 -41.26
CA LYS A 69 -6.31 -35.91 -40.62
C LYS A 69 -5.95 -35.37 -39.24
N VAL A 70 -6.33 -34.12 -38.99
CA VAL A 70 -6.07 -33.42 -37.73
C VAL A 70 -7.36 -32.97 -37.07
N LYS A 71 -7.38 -32.98 -35.74
CA LYS A 71 -8.48 -32.44 -34.93
C LYS A 71 -8.19 -30.99 -34.54
N ALA A 72 -9.24 -30.21 -34.29
CA ALA A 72 -9.10 -28.88 -33.70
C ALA A 72 -8.29 -28.95 -32.40
N GLY A 73 -7.29 -28.07 -32.25
CA GLY A 73 -6.34 -28.05 -31.14
C GLY A 73 -5.22 -29.08 -31.20
N GLN A 74 -5.18 -29.96 -32.20
CA GLN A 74 -4.09 -30.93 -32.35
C GLN A 74 -2.79 -30.22 -32.70
N SER A 75 -1.74 -30.55 -31.95
CA SER A 75 -0.39 -30.04 -32.15
C SER A 75 0.20 -30.58 -33.45
N LEU A 76 0.62 -29.68 -34.33
CA LEU A 76 1.17 -30.00 -35.65
C LEU A 76 2.70 -29.95 -35.61
N LEU A 77 3.23 -28.90 -35.00
CA LEU A 77 4.64 -28.58 -34.97
C LEU A 77 4.97 -27.82 -33.69
N MET A 78 6.18 -28.08 -33.15
CA MET A 78 6.72 -27.37 -32.01
C MET A 78 8.01 -26.66 -32.40
N LEU A 79 8.11 -25.40 -32.01
CA LEU A 79 9.33 -24.60 -32.10
C LEU A 79 10.16 -24.74 -30.82
N ASP A 80 11.44 -24.40 -30.90
CA ASP A 80 12.37 -24.41 -29.77
C ASP A 80 11.88 -23.53 -28.62
N THR A 81 11.76 -24.14 -27.43
CA THR A 81 11.23 -23.50 -26.22
C THR A 81 12.27 -23.32 -25.12
N ASP A 82 13.48 -23.86 -25.27
CA ASP A 82 14.41 -24.01 -24.15
C ASP A 82 14.87 -22.66 -23.59
N LEU A 83 15.14 -21.70 -24.48
CA LEU A 83 15.51 -20.33 -24.11
C LEU A 83 14.39 -19.66 -23.30
N THR A 84 13.16 -19.66 -23.81
CA THR A 84 12.04 -18.98 -23.14
C THR A 84 11.56 -19.71 -21.88
N LYS A 85 11.70 -21.04 -21.81
CA LYS A 85 11.49 -21.78 -20.54
C LYS A 85 12.53 -21.39 -19.50
N THR A 86 13.78 -21.21 -19.91
CA THR A 86 14.86 -20.76 -19.01
C THR A 86 14.61 -19.33 -18.53
N GLU A 87 14.25 -18.41 -19.42
CA GLU A 87 13.86 -17.04 -19.06
C GLU A 87 12.64 -17.03 -18.13
N LEU A 88 11.60 -17.82 -18.43
CA LEU A 88 10.42 -17.96 -17.59
C LEU A 88 10.80 -18.41 -16.18
N ARG A 89 11.65 -19.44 -16.05
CA ARG A 89 12.13 -19.93 -14.76
C ARG A 89 12.89 -18.85 -14.00
N GLN A 90 13.79 -18.12 -14.65
CA GLN A 90 14.52 -17.02 -14.00
C GLN A 90 13.59 -15.91 -13.49
N VAL A 91 12.55 -15.56 -14.25
CA VAL A 91 11.57 -14.55 -13.84
C VAL A 91 10.66 -15.08 -12.72
N GLN A 92 10.33 -16.38 -12.73
CA GLN A 92 9.61 -17.04 -11.63
C GLN A 92 10.42 -17.08 -10.34
N ASP A 93 11.70 -17.44 -10.40
CA ASP A 93 12.60 -17.43 -9.25
C ASP A 93 12.73 -16.00 -8.68
N LYS A 94 12.79 -14.99 -9.57
CA LYS A 94 12.76 -13.57 -9.17
C LYS A 94 11.45 -13.21 -8.44
N LEU A 95 10.30 -13.65 -8.96
CA LEU A 95 9.00 -13.41 -8.32
C LEU A 95 8.95 -14.05 -6.93
N GLU A 96 9.44 -15.29 -6.78
CA GLU A 96 9.50 -15.96 -5.48
C GLU A 96 10.36 -15.17 -4.49
N GLY A 97 11.53 -14.69 -4.91
CA GLY A 97 12.38 -13.83 -4.10
C GLY A 97 11.68 -12.53 -3.65
N GLN A 98 10.93 -11.89 -4.54
CA GLN A 98 10.14 -10.69 -4.23
C GLN A 98 9.00 -11.00 -3.24
N LEU A 99 8.29 -12.11 -3.41
CA LEU A 99 7.22 -12.54 -2.49
C LEU A 99 7.76 -12.84 -1.09
N ASN A 100 8.93 -13.50 -0.99
CA ASN A 100 9.61 -13.75 0.27
C ASN A 100 10.00 -12.44 0.96
N ARG A 101 10.58 -11.48 0.22
CA ARG A 101 10.90 -10.14 0.74
C ARG A 101 9.65 -9.40 1.22
N ARG A 102 8.54 -9.49 0.48
CA ARG A 102 7.25 -8.90 0.87
C ARG A 102 6.73 -9.48 2.18
N SER A 103 6.80 -10.80 2.34
CA SER A 103 6.42 -11.48 3.58
C SER A 103 7.26 -11.00 4.77
N GLN A 104 8.58 -10.89 4.58
CA GLN A 104 9.49 -10.36 5.60
C GLN A 104 9.15 -8.92 5.99
N LEU A 105 8.92 -8.03 5.02
CA LEU A 105 8.51 -6.64 5.28
C LEU A 105 7.18 -6.56 6.05
N ASN A 106 6.21 -7.41 5.71
CA ASN A 106 4.94 -7.49 6.45
C ASN A 106 5.13 -7.95 7.90
N SER A 107 6.03 -8.92 8.14
CA SER A 107 6.38 -9.33 9.51
C SER A 107 7.01 -8.19 10.31
N THR A 108 7.99 -7.48 9.73
CA THR A 108 8.61 -6.30 10.35
C THR A 108 7.57 -5.21 10.63
N LYS A 109 6.66 -4.95 9.70
CA LYS A 109 5.55 -4.00 9.89
C LYS A 109 4.68 -4.39 11.08
N ASN A 110 4.30 -5.67 11.21
CA ASN A 110 3.50 -6.16 12.34
C ASN A 110 4.24 -6.01 13.67
N GLN A 111 5.55 -6.27 13.69
CA GLN A 111 6.40 -6.05 14.87
C GLN A 111 6.40 -4.57 15.28
N LEU A 112 6.47 -3.63 14.33
CA LEU A 112 6.39 -2.20 14.62
C LEU A 112 5.02 -1.78 15.16
N VAL A 113 3.93 -2.38 14.68
CA VAL A 113 2.58 -2.11 15.24
C VAL A 113 2.53 -2.52 16.71
N VAL A 114 3.07 -3.70 17.06
CA VAL A 114 3.15 -4.14 18.46
C VAL A 114 4.05 -3.21 19.28
N ALA A 115 5.20 -2.79 18.72
CA ALA A 115 6.10 -1.85 19.37
C ALA A 115 5.43 -0.48 19.63
N LEU A 116 4.64 0.01 18.67
CA LEU A 116 3.87 1.25 18.80
C LEU A 116 2.88 1.17 19.97
N THR A 117 2.02 0.15 19.99
CA THR A 117 1.02 -0.03 21.06
C THR A 117 1.69 -0.20 22.42
N THR A 118 2.79 -0.96 22.48
CA THR A 118 3.57 -1.13 23.72
C THR A 118 4.15 0.20 24.20
N GLN A 119 4.71 0.99 23.28
CA GLN A 119 5.26 2.31 23.58
C GLN A 119 4.17 3.28 24.07
N GLU A 120 2.99 3.27 23.47
CA GLU A 120 1.84 4.07 23.91
C GLU A 120 1.42 3.73 25.34
N GLN A 121 1.29 2.43 25.66
CA GLN A 121 0.95 1.98 27.00
C GLN A 121 2.01 2.38 28.03
N GLN A 122 3.30 2.23 27.69
CA GLN A 122 4.40 2.67 28.56
C GLN A 122 4.37 4.18 28.77
N ASN A 123 4.20 4.96 27.70
CA ASN A 123 4.10 6.42 27.78
C ASN A 123 2.94 6.86 28.67
N GLN A 124 1.77 6.22 28.54
CA GLN A 124 0.60 6.50 29.36
C GLN A 124 0.85 6.18 30.84
N SER A 125 1.46 5.02 31.13
CA SER A 125 1.82 4.64 32.50
C SER A 125 2.78 5.63 33.14
N GLN A 126 3.83 6.03 32.42
CA GLN A 126 4.82 6.99 32.92
C GLN A 126 4.22 8.39 33.09
N ALA A 127 3.33 8.81 32.19
CA ALA A 127 2.62 10.08 32.29
C ALA A 127 1.74 10.12 33.53
N LEU A 128 0.98 9.05 33.81
CA LEU A 128 0.16 8.91 35.01
C LEU A 128 1.02 8.96 36.29
N GLU A 129 2.14 8.25 36.33
CA GLU A 129 3.05 8.27 37.47
C GLU A 129 3.57 9.69 37.76
N LYS A 130 4.00 10.41 36.71
CA LYS A 130 4.46 11.80 36.85
C LYS A 130 3.34 12.75 37.25
N GLN A 131 2.13 12.53 36.75
CA GLN A 131 0.96 13.32 37.15
C GLN A 131 0.65 13.14 38.64
N VAL A 132 0.73 11.92 39.16
CA VAL A 132 0.60 11.65 40.60
C VAL A 132 1.68 12.38 41.40
N GLN A 133 2.93 12.39 40.95
CA GLN A 133 4.02 13.14 41.61
C GLN A 133 3.75 14.66 41.63
N ILE A 134 3.22 15.21 40.54
CA ILE A 134 2.81 16.63 40.47
C ILE A 134 1.67 16.91 41.47
N ASP A 135 0.66 16.05 41.53
CA ASP A 135 -0.48 16.23 42.41
C ASP A 135 -0.06 16.14 43.88
N GLN A 136 0.84 15.21 44.23
CA GLN A 136 1.44 15.14 45.56
C GLN A 136 2.24 16.41 45.91
N ALA A 137 3.08 16.90 44.99
CA ALA A 137 3.82 18.14 45.19
C ALA A 137 2.89 19.36 45.36
N ARG A 138 1.80 19.41 44.60
CA ARG A 138 0.77 20.44 44.70
C ARG A 138 0.05 20.38 46.04
N GLN A 139 -0.37 19.19 46.49
CA GLN A 139 -1.00 19.00 47.80
C GLN A 139 -0.07 19.43 48.94
N ASN A 140 1.21 19.07 48.87
CA ASN A 140 2.21 19.50 49.85
C ASN A 140 2.35 21.03 49.88
N LEU A 141 2.42 21.69 48.72
CA LEU A 141 2.48 23.15 48.64
C LEU A 141 1.25 23.82 49.26
N LEU A 142 0.05 23.28 49.02
CA LEU A 142 -1.19 23.78 49.61
C LEU A 142 -1.19 23.62 51.13
N ALA A 143 -0.76 22.46 51.64
CA ALA A 143 -0.64 22.21 53.08
C ALA A 143 0.36 23.18 53.74
N LEU A 144 1.50 23.45 53.10
CA LEU A 144 2.47 24.44 53.57
C LEU A 144 1.87 25.84 53.63
N ARG A 145 1.16 26.28 52.57
CA ARG A 145 0.51 27.60 52.53
C ARG A 145 -0.53 27.76 53.63
N ASN A 146 -1.33 26.74 53.87
CA ASN A 146 -2.34 26.75 54.94
C ASN A 146 -1.68 26.84 56.32
N THR A 147 -0.67 26.01 56.58
CA THR A 147 0.07 26.00 57.85
C THR A 147 0.77 27.34 58.09
N TYR A 148 1.43 27.88 57.06
CA TYR A 148 2.06 29.18 57.09
C TYR A 148 1.06 30.29 57.44
N GLY A 149 -0.11 30.30 56.81
CA GLY A 149 -1.16 31.29 57.07
C GLY A 149 -1.64 31.25 58.52
N LEU A 150 -1.89 30.05 59.05
CA LEU A 150 -2.30 29.84 60.45
C LEU A 150 -1.21 30.31 61.44
N GLN A 151 0.03 29.86 61.26
CA GLN A 151 1.15 30.23 62.14
C GLN A 151 1.43 31.75 62.11
N THR A 152 1.35 32.36 60.93
CA THR A 152 1.56 33.80 60.78
C THR A 152 0.45 34.58 61.49
N SER A 153 -0.80 34.16 61.37
CA SER A 153 -1.94 34.79 62.05
C SER A 153 -1.85 34.66 63.57
N GLU A 154 -1.47 33.49 64.08
CA GLU A 154 -1.26 33.27 65.52
C GLU A 154 -0.13 34.18 66.06
N LYS A 155 1.02 34.22 65.38
CA LYS A 155 2.15 35.07 65.78
C LYS A 155 1.85 36.56 65.68
N LEU A 156 1.07 36.97 64.67
CA LEU A 156 0.58 38.35 64.56
C LEU A 156 -0.31 38.73 65.75
N THR A 157 -1.12 37.78 66.23
CA THR A 157 -2.00 37.99 67.39
C THR A 157 -1.17 38.15 68.68
N GLN A 158 -0.17 37.29 68.90
CA GLN A 158 0.78 37.39 70.02
C GLN A 158 1.55 38.73 70.00
N LEU A 159 1.97 39.17 68.81
CA LEU A 159 2.63 40.46 68.62
C LEU A 159 1.70 41.63 68.97
N ASN A 160 0.45 41.60 68.50
CA ASN A 160 -0.53 42.64 68.81
C ASN A 160 -0.83 42.72 70.32
N GLN A 161 -0.95 41.58 71.00
CA GLN A 161 -1.12 41.51 72.46
C GLN A 161 0.10 42.12 73.19
N ALA A 162 1.32 41.75 72.80
CA ALA A 162 2.54 42.32 73.38
C ALA A 162 2.63 43.84 73.15
N ARG A 163 2.20 44.31 71.97
CA ARG A 163 2.15 45.73 71.62
C ARG A 163 1.14 46.48 72.49
N GLN A 164 -0.06 45.93 72.68
CA GLN A 164 -1.07 46.49 73.58
C GLN A 164 -0.54 46.57 75.02
N ASN A 165 0.09 45.51 75.52
CA ASN A 165 0.68 45.50 76.86
C ASN A 165 1.77 46.56 77.02
N PHE A 166 2.65 46.72 76.02
CA PHE A 166 3.66 47.78 76.02
C PHE A 166 3.03 49.18 76.05
N GLU A 167 2.01 49.44 75.23
CA GLU A 167 1.30 50.74 75.25
C GLU A 167 0.55 50.98 76.58
N HIS A 168 -0.01 49.93 77.20
CA HIS A 168 -0.61 50.01 78.53
C HIS A 168 0.43 50.37 79.60
N SER A 169 1.55 49.65 79.68
CA SER A 169 2.64 49.95 80.63
C SER A 169 3.23 51.35 80.40
N LYS A 170 3.37 51.76 79.14
CA LYS A 170 3.83 53.10 78.75
C LYS A 170 2.88 54.20 79.25
N THR A 171 1.58 53.98 79.08
CA THR A 171 0.56 54.91 79.56
C THR A 171 0.54 54.97 81.09
N ALA A 172 0.61 53.82 81.77
CA ALA A 172 0.67 53.75 83.23
C ALA A 172 1.88 54.49 83.80
N SER A 173 3.08 54.30 83.25
CA SER A 173 4.26 55.03 83.70
C SER A 173 4.18 56.53 83.44
N LYS A 174 3.57 56.95 82.31
CA LYS A 174 3.33 58.38 82.04
C LYS A 174 2.44 59.01 83.11
N LEU A 175 1.40 58.30 83.56
CA LEU A 175 0.53 58.73 84.65
C LEU A 175 1.30 58.78 85.98
N MET A 176 2.09 57.74 86.30
CA MET A 176 2.90 57.70 87.52
C MET A 176 3.97 58.80 87.57
N GLY A 177 4.65 59.06 86.45
CA GLY A 177 5.64 60.14 86.33
C GLY A 177 5.00 61.52 86.51
N SER A 178 3.77 61.69 86.01
CA SER A 178 3.00 62.92 86.21
C SER A 178 2.60 63.10 87.68
N SER A 179 2.13 62.03 88.34
CA SER A 179 1.82 62.05 89.78
C SER A 179 3.05 62.36 90.62
N LEU A 180 4.18 61.71 90.36
CA LEU A 180 5.45 61.95 91.03
C LEU A 180 5.89 63.41 90.89
N ALA A 181 5.82 63.97 89.68
CA ALA A 181 6.20 65.36 89.42
C ALA A 181 5.33 66.36 90.20
N ILE A 182 4.02 66.07 90.38
CA ILE A 182 3.13 66.87 91.22
C ILE A 182 3.53 66.75 92.69
N THR A 183 3.74 65.54 93.20
CA THR A 183 4.13 65.29 94.60
C THR A 183 5.49 65.89 94.94
N GLN A 184 6.48 65.84 94.04
CA GLN A 184 7.78 66.48 94.24
C GLN A 184 7.67 68.01 94.31
N LYS A 185 6.80 68.63 93.50
CA LYS A 185 6.51 70.06 93.60
C LYS A 185 5.85 70.41 94.94
N GLU A 186 4.96 69.56 95.44
CA GLU A 186 4.35 69.72 96.77
C GLU A 186 5.39 69.61 97.88
N GLU A 187 6.23 68.57 97.88
CA GLU A 187 7.30 68.40 98.86
C GLU A 187 8.25 69.60 98.85
N THR A 188 8.65 70.08 97.67
CA THR A 188 9.51 71.27 97.54
C THR A 188 8.85 72.52 98.14
N ARG A 189 7.54 72.70 97.97
CA ARG A 189 6.78 73.80 98.57
C ARG A 189 6.74 73.66 100.10
N TYR A 190 6.47 72.47 100.62
CA TYR A 190 6.45 72.17 102.05
C TYR A 190 7.81 72.37 102.70
N ARG A 191 8.89 71.96 102.03
CA ARG A 191 10.28 72.19 102.46
C ARG A 191 10.60 73.67 102.63
N LYS A 192 10.18 74.51 101.69
CA LYS A 192 10.40 75.98 101.75
C LYS A 192 9.67 76.62 102.93
N ILE A 193 8.40 76.27 103.15
CA ILE A 193 7.62 76.85 104.26
C ILE A 193 8.04 76.27 105.64
N TYR A 194 8.58 75.06 105.69
CA TYR A 194 9.22 74.50 106.89
C TYR A 194 10.49 75.27 107.26
N GLN A 195 11.35 75.58 106.29
CA GLN A 195 12.55 76.42 106.51
C GLN A 195 12.21 77.83 107.03
N GLN A 196 10.98 78.29 106.81
CA GLN A 196 10.44 79.55 107.33
C GLN A 196 9.73 79.41 108.69
N GLY A 197 9.67 78.20 109.26
CA GLY A 197 9.04 77.92 110.56
C GLY A 197 7.50 77.88 110.55
N VAL A 198 6.86 77.79 109.37
CA VAL A 198 5.40 77.92 109.20
C VAL A 198 4.64 76.60 109.45
N ILE A 199 5.31 75.45 109.33
CA ILE A 199 4.70 74.12 109.48
C ILE A 199 5.49 73.22 110.44
N PRO A 200 4.84 72.26 111.12
CA PRO A 200 5.52 71.22 111.89
C PRO A 200 6.35 70.25 111.03
N GLU A 201 7.44 69.72 111.59
CA GLU A 201 8.35 68.76 110.91
C GLU A 201 7.63 67.50 110.40
N ILE A 202 6.67 66.98 111.17
CA ILE A 202 5.91 65.78 110.80
C ILE A 202 5.21 65.90 109.43
N ASN A 203 4.69 67.09 109.09
CA ASN A 203 4.03 67.34 107.81
C ASN A 203 5.03 67.33 106.64
N LEU A 204 6.27 67.77 106.87
CA LEU A 204 7.33 67.70 105.87
C LEU A 204 7.75 66.24 105.65
N VAL A 205 7.97 65.49 106.73
CA VAL A 205 8.34 64.07 106.68
C VAL A 205 7.28 63.26 105.94
N GLU A 206 5.99 63.45 106.24
CA GLU A 206 4.89 62.78 105.53
C GLU A 206 4.93 63.04 104.01
N LYS A 207 5.18 64.29 103.59
CA LYS A 207 5.30 64.64 102.16
C LYS A 207 6.56 64.06 101.52
N GLN A 208 7.65 63.94 102.27
CA GLN A 208 8.88 63.28 101.82
C GLN A 208 8.70 61.78 101.64
N GLU A 209 8.05 61.11 102.60
CA GLU A 209 7.72 59.68 102.49
C GLU A 209 6.80 59.42 101.31
N LEU A 210 5.77 60.24 101.11
CA LEU A 210 4.88 60.13 99.95
C LEU A 210 5.63 60.35 98.63
N ALA A 211 6.53 61.34 98.55
CA ALA A 211 7.36 61.55 97.36
C ALA A 211 8.27 60.35 97.08
N LYS A 212 8.84 59.74 98.12
CA LYS A 212 9.66 58.54 98.02
C LYS A 212 8.85 57.32 97.57
N GLU A 213 7.63 57.14 98.09
CA GLU A 213 6.72 56.08 97.66
C GLU A 213 6.37 56.24 96.16
N LYS A 214 5.99 57.45 95.72
CA LYS A 214 5.70 57.72 94.30
C LYS A 214 6.92 57.55 93.40
N GLN A 215 8.11 57.86 93.91
CA GLN A 215 9.37 57.62 93.19
C GLN A 215 9.58 56.12 92.95
N GLN A 216 9.42 55.30 93.99
CA GLN A 216 9.55 53.84 93.88
C GLN A 216 8.53 53.24 92.90
N LEU A 217 7.26 53.68 92.96
CA LEU A 217 6.23 53.24 92.02
C LEU A 217 6.56 53.64 90.58
N TYR A 218 7.08 54.84 90.37
CA TYR A 218 7.52 55.27 89.04
C TYR A 218 8.70 54.45 88.52
N GLU A 219 9.71 54.18 89.34
CA GLU A 219 10.84 53.31 88.98
C GLU A 219 10.38 51.89 88.65
N GLN A 220 9.45 51.33 89.41
CA GLN A 220 8.82 50.04 89.12
C GLN A 220 8.10 50.07 87.76
N SER A 221 7.32 51.12 87.49
CA SER A 221 6.62 51.27 86.20
C SER A 221 7.59 51.38 85.00
N GLN A 222 8.77 51.97 85.19
CA GLN A 222 9.81 52.03 84.17
C GLN A 222 10.44 50.65 83.91
N ALA A 223 10.66 49.87 84.96
CA ALA A 223 11.07 48.47 84.83
C ALA A 223 10.01 47.65 84.08
N ASP A 224 8.73 47.84 84.38
CA ASP A 224 7.62 47.17 83.69
C ASP A 224 7.57 47.53 82.19
N ILE A 225 7.76 48.80 81.83
CA ILE A 225 7.89 49.21 80.43
C ILE A 225 9.05 48.50 79.75
N GLN A 226 10.22 48.45 80.39
CA GLN A 226 11.40 47.84 79.80
C GLN A 226 11.19 46.33 79.58
N GLN A 227 10.55 45.64 80.52
CA GLN A 227 10.14 44.25 80.37
C GLN A 227 9.14 44.07 79.23
N ALA A 228 8.11 44.93 79.15
CA ALA A 228 7.13 44.90 78.07
C ALA A 228 7.75 45.17 76.69
N LYS A 229 8.73 46.08 76.63
CA LYS A 229 9.49 46.39 75.41
C LYS A 229 10.32 45.20 74.93
N LEU A 230 11.03 44.53 75.85
CA LEU A 230 11.81 43.34 75.54
C LEU A 230 10.92 42.20 75.02
N ARG A 231 9.77 41.98 75.67
CA ARG A 231 8.77 41.00 75.19
C ARG A 231 8.23 41.37 73.81
N LEU A 232 7.93 42.64 73.55
CA LEU A 232 7.49 43.10 72.23
C LEU A 232 8.57 42.82 71.16
N GLN A 233 9.83 43.11 71.44
CA GLN A 233 10.94 42.86 70.52
C GLN A 233 11.15 41.35 70.27
N GLU A 234 11.01 40.52 71.30
CA GLU A 234 11.05 39.06 71.18
C GLU A 234 9.93 38.55 70.27
N GLN A 235 8.68 38.99 70.50
CA GLN A 235 7.54 38.59 69.67
C GLN A 235 7.69 39.08 68.22
N GLN A 236 8.21 40.29 68.01
CA GLN A 236 8.52 40.83 66.69
C GLN A 236 9.54 39.95 65.96
N SER A 237 10.64 39.61 66.64
CA SER A 237 11.70 38.76 66.08
C SER A 237 11.19 37.34 65.80
N SER A 238 10.30 36.82 66.66
CA SER A 238 9.65 35.53 66.45
C SER A 238 8.74 35.55 65.22
N TYR A 239 7.95 36.61 65.04
CA TYR A 239 7.06 36.78 63.89
C TYR A 239 7.85 36.86 62.58
N GLU A 240 8.88 37.69 62.53
CA GLU A 240 9.73 37.85 61.34
C GLU A 240 10.42 36.54 60.95
N ARG A 241 10.87 35.75 61.92
CA ARG A 241 11.47 34.43 61.69
C ARG A 241 10.49 33.46 61.04
N VAL A 242 9.27 33.37 61.56
CA VAL A 242 8.22 32.51 61.00
C VAL A 242 7.85 32.95 59.58
N VAL A 243 7.72 34.26 59.35
CA VAL A 243 7.44 34.80 58.02
C VAL A 243 8.56 34.47 57.03
N LYS A 244 9.81 34.68 57.42
CA LYS A 244 10.97 34.40 56.57
C LYS A 244 11.10 32.91 56.25
N GLN A 245 10.99 32.06 57.27
CA GLN A 245 11.09 30.61 57.12
C GLN A 245 9.96 30.06 56.24
N GLY A 246 8.71 30.42 56.55
CA GLY A 246 7.56 29.93 55.78
C GLY A 246 7.57 30.39 54.32
N LYS A 247 8.03 31.62 54.04
CA LYS A 247 8.24 32.07 52.65
C LYS A 247 9.29 31.23 51.94
N ALA A 248 10.43 30.96 52.57
CA ALA A 248 11.48 30.14 51.98
C ALA A 248 11.00 28.71 51.69
N ASP A 249 10.29 28.09 52.63
CA ASP A 249 9.74 26.74 52.48
C ASP A 249 8.71 26.66 51.35
N ILE A 250 7.81 27.66 51.24
CA ILE A 250 6.83 27.76 50.15
C ILE A 250 7.54 27.95 48.81
N THR A 251 8.55 28.82 48.72
CA THR A 251 9.33 29.04 47.49
C THR A 251 10.02 27.74 47.07
N GLN A 252 10.64 27.02 48.00
CA GLN A 252 11.30 25.75 47.72
C GLN A 252 10.29 24.68 47.24
N ALA A 253 9.14 24.57 47.90
CA ALA A 253 8.08 23.66 47.47
C ALA A 253 7.52 24.02 46.09
N GLN A 254 7.43 25.30 45.76
CA GLN A 254 6.99 25.78 44.46
C GLN A 254 8.00 25.47 43.35
N LEU A 255 9.30 25.66 43.62
CA LEU A 255 10.37 25.26 42.70
C LEU A 255 10.34 23.74 42.43
N ARG A 256 10.10 22.92 43.46
CA ARG A 256 9.93 21.47 43.30
C ARG A 256 8.72 21.13 42.42
N LEU A 257 7.59 21.80 42.63
CA LEU A 257 6.39 21.61 41.79
C LEU A 257 6.69 21.97 40.33
N ASP A 258 7.35 23.11 40.10
CA ASP A 258 7.73 23.57 38.75
C ASP A 258 8.71 22.58 38.09
N GLU A 259 9.66 22.02 38.85
CA GLU A 259 10.57 20.97 38.37
C GLU A 259 9.81 19.71 37.95
N GLN A 260 8.85 19.24 38.76
CA GLN A 260 8.01 18.09 38.40
C GLN A 260 7.18 18.37 37.14
N GLN A 261 6.62 19.57 37.00
CA GLN A 261 5.87 19.98 35.80
C GLN A 261 6.76 20.01 34.56
N ARG A 262 7.98 20.56 34.65
CA ARG A 262 8.95 20.56 33.54
C ARG A 262 9.40 19.15 33.18
N SER A 263 9.61 18.30 34.17
CA SER A 263 9.92 16.88 33.98
C SER A 263 8.80 16.18 33.20
N TYR A 264 7.54 16.37 33.60
CA TYR A 264 6.37 15.85 32.90
C TYR A 264 6.23 16.37 31.46
N GLN A 265 6.44 17.67 31.24
CA GLN A 265 6.42 18.25 29.89
C GLN A 265 7.52 17.66 29.00
N THR A 266 8.73 17.50 29.53
CA THR A 266 9.86 16.88 28.82
C THR A 266 9.56 15.42 28.48
N LEU A 267 9.00 14.67 29.44
CA LEU A 267 8.55 13.30 29.23
C LEU A 267 7.55 13.23 28.07
N ASN A 268 6.47 14.03 28.11
CA ASN A 268 5.46 14.03 27.06
C ASN A 268 6.01 14.40 25.68
N ARG A 269 6.96 15.35 25.61
CA ARG A 269 7.65 15.70 24.35
C ARG A 269 8.49 14.53 23.83
N SER A 270 9.25 13.89 24.71
CA SER A 270 10.10 12.74 24.35
C SER A 270 9.27 11.52 23.93
N ALA A 271 8.18 11.24 24.64
CA ALA A 271 7.20 10.22 24.33
C ALA A 271 6.57 10.44 22.95
N LYS A 272 6.11 11.68 22.67
CA LYS A 272 5.56 12.04 21.36
C LYS A 272 6.59 11.88 20.24
N LEU A 273 7.84 12.27 20.47
CA LEU A 273 8.90 12.10 19.48
C LEU A 273 9.20 10.62 19.20
N ALA A 274 9.19 9.77 20.22
CA ALA A 274 9.37 8.33 20.06
C ALA A 274 8.24 7.72 19.21
N LEU A 275 6.98 8.09 19.45
CA LEU A 275 5.85 7.64 18.65
C LEU A 275 5.97 8.09 17.19
N LEU A 276 6.28 9.36 16.95
CA LEU A 276 6.47 9.90 15.59
C LEU A 276 7.58 9.18 14.82
N ARG A 277 8.67 8.76 15.48
CA ARG A 277 9.73 7.96 14.84
C ARG A 277 9.24 6.59 14.41
N ILE A 278 8.43 5.92 15.25
CA ILE A 278 7.84 4.62 14.91
C ILE A 278 6.84 4.77 13.75
N GLU A 279 6.00 5.81 13.78
CA GLU A 279 5.07 6.13 12.69
C GLU A 279 5.81 6.42 11.38
N GLU A 280 6.91 7.18 11.42
CA GLU A 280 7.76 7.45 10.26
C GLU A 280 8.37 6.16 9.69
N GLN A 281 8.91 5.29 10.55
CA GLN A 281 9.42 3.97 10.14
C GLN A 281 8.33 3.11 9.51
N GLN A 282 7.13 3.10 10.08
CA GLN A 282 5.99 2.37 9.54
C GLN A 282 5.60 2.91 8.15
N LYS A 283 5.59 4.24 7.97
CA LYS A 283 5.33 4.88 6.68
C LYS A 283 6.39 4.52 5.65
N ASN A 284 7.67 4.56 6.02
CA ASN A 284 8.77 4.21 5.12
C ASN A 284 8.68 2.74 4.67
N LEU A 285 8.38 1.81 5.58
CA LEU A 285 8.14 0.41 5.24
C LEU A 285 6.90 0.24 4.36
N GLN A 286 5.83 1.00 4.61
CA GLN A 286 4.65 0.96 3.76
C GLN A 286 4.96 1.43 2.33
N THR A 287 5.79 2.46 2.18
CA THR A 287 6.28 2.89 0.87
C THR A 287 7.12 1.79 0.22
N GLU A 288 8.02 1.14 0.96
CA GLU A 288 8.83 0.02 0.44
C GLU A 288 7.97 -1.16 -0.02
N ILE A 289 6.94 -1.53 0.76
CA ILE A 289 5.97 -2.56 0.37
C ILE A 289 5.22 -2.16 -0.89
N THR A 290 4.74 -0.92 -0.99
CA THR A 290 4.04 -0.43 -2.19
C THR A 290 4.93 -0.46 -3.42
N THR A 291 6.20 -0.07 -3.29
CA THR A 291 7.17 -0.15 -4.41
C THR A 291 7.42 -1.60 -4.83
N LEU A 292 7.59 -2.50 -3.87
CA LEU A 292 7.80 -3.92 -4.13
C LEU A 292 6.56 -4.58 -4.76
N ASP A 293 5.35 -4.18 -4.35
CA ASP A 293 4.10 -4.67 -4.94
C ASP A 293 3.95 -4.24 -6.41
N ALA A 294 4.41 -3.04 -6.76
CA ALA A 294 4.48 -2.59 -8.15
C ALA A 294 5.49 -3.42 -8.97
N GLU A 295 6.66 -3.71 -8.40
CA GLU A 295 7.67 -4.58 -9.02
C GLU A 295 7.16 -6.02 -9.22
N ILE A 296 6.49 -6.58 -8.22
CA ILE A 296 5.84 -7.91 -8.29
C ILE A 296 4.83 -7.92 -9.43
N THR A 297 3.98 -6.89 -9.51
CA THR A 297 2.97 -6.77 -10.58
C THR A 297 3.65 -6.72 -11.95
N GLN A 298 4.76 -5.99 -12.08
CA GLN A 298 5.52 -5.94 -13.33
C GLN A 298 6.13 -7.30 -13.68
N THR A 299 6.72 -8.01 -12.72
CA THR A 299 7.28 -9.34 -12.91
C THR A 299 6.20 -10.37 -13.26
N GLN A 300 5.01 -10.29 -12.67
CA GLN A 300 3.86 -11.12 -13.04
C GLN A 300 3.43 -10.89 -14.50
N ARG A 301 3.39 -9.63 -14.97
CA ARG A 301 3.10 -9.33 -16.39
C ARG A 301 4.18 -9.89 -17.32
N GLN A 302 5.44 -9.88 -16.90
CA GLN A 302 6.53 -10.51 -17.68
C GLN A 302 6.34 -12.02 -17.78
N ILE A 303 5.98 -12.70 -16.69
CA ILE A 303 5.65 -14.13 -16.68
C ILE A 303 4.47 -14.42 -17.62
N GLU A 304 3.41 -13.61 -17.56
CA GLU A 304 2.26 -13.75 -18.45
C GLU A 304 2.67 -13.61 -19.93
N SER A 305 3.48 -12.60 -20.26
CA SER A 305 4.00 -12.42 -21.62
C SER A 305 4.84 -13.62 -22.09
N LEU A 306 5.73 -14.14 -21.24
CA LEU A 306 6.56 -15.31 -21.56
C LEU A 306 5.71 -16.57 -21.73
N ASN A 307 4.66 -16.75 -20.93
CA ASN A 307 3.71 -17.85 -21.09
C ASN A 307 2.95 -17.77 -22.42
N ILE A 308 2.52 -16.57 -22.83
CA ILE A 308 1.90 -16.34 -24.15
C ILE A 308 2.89 -16.70 -25.27
N GLN A 309 4.15 -16.28 -25.16
CA GLN A 309 5.19 -16.62 -26.14
C GLN A 309 5.48 -18.13 -26.19
N LEU A 310 5.43 -18.84 -25.06
CA LEU A 310 5.55 -20.30 -25.04
C LEU A 310 4.34 -20.98 -25.69
N ALA A 311 3.12 -20.49 -25.44
CA ALA A 311 1.91 -21.01 -26.07
C ALA A 311 1.94 -20.83 -27.59
N GLN A 312 2.49 -19.72 -28.08
CA GLN A 312 2.64 -19.44 -29.53
C GLN A 312 3.70 -20.30 -30.23
N ARG A 313 4.60 -20.96 -29.48
CA ARG A 313 5.61 -21.88 -30.03
C ARG A 313 5.10 -23.28 -30.29
N GLU A 314 3.90 -23.60 -29.81
CA GLU A 314 3.20 -24.83 -30.17
C GLU A 314 2.11 -24.49 -31.20
N LEU A 315 2.32 -24.91 -32.44
CA LEU A 315 1.39 -24.60 -33.52
C LEU A 315 0.35 -25.69 -33.62
N LYS A 316 -0.92 -25.31 -33.42
CA LYS A 316 -2.08 -26.20 -33.35
C LYS A 316 -3.01 -25.97 -34.52
N ALA A 317 -3.73 -27.02 -34.93
CA ALA A 317 -4.80 -26.89 -35.91
C ALA A 317 -5.96 -26.03 -35.36
N PRO A 318 -6.37 -24.94 -36.02
CA PRO A 318 -7.51 -24.13 -35.58
C PRO A 318 -8.84 -24.89 -35.64
N GLU A 319 -9.00 -25.76 -36.64
CA GLU A 319 -10.21 -26.58 -36.83
C GLU A 319 -9.83 -28.01 -37.23
N SER A 320 -10.81 -28.92 -37.15
CA SER A 320 -10.61 -30.30 -37.61
C SER A 320 -10.63 -30.35 -39.14
N GLY A 321 -9.68 -31.07 -39.75
CA GLY A 321 -9.51 -31.08 -41.20
C GLY A 321 -8.44 -32.06 -41.68
N SER A 322 -8.06 -31.94 -42.95
CA SER A 322 -6.90 -32.61 -43.54
C SER A 322 -5.80 -31.59 -43.81
N VAL A 323 -4.55 -31.94 -43.50
CA VAL A 323 -3.40 -31.11 -43.84
C VAL A 323 -3.20 -31.16 -45.35
N PHE A 324 -3.44 -30.04 -46.04
CA PHE A 324 -3.33 -29.92 -47.49
C PHE A 324 -1.89 -29.63 -47.92
N GLN A 325 -1.25 -28.65 -47.27
CA GLN A 325 0.15 -28.31 -47.51
C GLN A 325 0.89 -28.17 -46.18
N PHE A 326 2.09 -28.74 -46.10
CA PHE A 326 2.97 -28.68 -44.94
C PHE A 326 4.43 -28.60 -45.41
N PRO A 327 4.98 -27.38 -45.59
CA PRO A 327 6.28 -27.17 -46.23
C PRO A 327 7.50 -27.72 -45.46
N PHE A 328 7.31 -28.24 -44.24
CA PHE A 328 8.39 -28.65 -43.34
C PHE A 328 8.48 -30.17 -43.26
N SER A 329 9.56 -30.74 -43.79
CA SER A 329 9.79 -32.20 -43.74
C SER A 329 10.90 -32.62 -42.78
N GLN A 330 11.67 -31.66 -42.25
CA GLN A 330 12.86 -31.91 -41.42
C GLN A 330 12.85 -31.05 -40.15
N VAL A 331 13.20 -31.69 -39.04
CA VAL A 331 13.49 -31.02 -37.76
C VAL A 331 14.76 -30.17 -37.93
N GLY A 332 14.81 -28.99 -37.31
CA GLY A 332 15.93 -28.06 -37.38
C GLY A 332 15.75 -26.89 -38.36
N ALA A 333 14.69 -26.89 -39.17
CA ALA A 333 14.35 -25.75 -40.03
C ALA A 333 14.06 -24.49 -39.21
N VAL A 334 14.43 -23.31 -39.72
CA VAL A 334 14.16 -22.03 -39.07
C VAL A 334 12.93 -21.39 -39.70
N VAL A 335 11.95 -21.08 -38.87
CA VAL A 335 10.70 -20.42 -39.25
C VAL A 335 10.77 -18.96 -38.83
N GLN A 336 10.30 -18.06 -39.70
CA GLN A 336 10.12 -16.64 -39.37
C GLN A 336 8.66 -16.33 -39.07
N ALA A 337 8.39 -15.31 -38.27
CA ALA A 337 7.04 -14.80 -38.07
C ALA A 337 6.37 -14.45 -39.42
N GLY A 338 5.12 -14.88 -39.60
CA GLY A 338 4.34 -14.72 -40.84
C GLY A 338 4.58 -15.80 -41.90
N THR A 339 5.52 -16.72 -41.67
CA THR A 339 5.75 -17.85 -42.59
C THR A 339 4.59 -18.85 -42.49
N MET A 340 4.12 -19.35 -43.63
CA MET A 340 3.09 -20.39 -43.68
C MET A 340 3.62 -21.71 -43.16
N ILE A 341 2.92 -22.31 -42.20
CA ILE A 341 3.30 -23.54 -41.51
C ILE A 341 2.49 -24.72 -42.02
N ALA A 342 1.18 -24.52 -42.13
CA ALA A 342 0.27 -25.52 -42.64
C ALA A 342 -0.90 -24.85 -43.36
N GLU A 343 -1.44 -25.53 -44.35
CA GLU A 343 -2.74 -25.21 -44.94
C GLU A 343 -3.70 -26.35 -44.63
N ILE A 344 -4.80 -26.06 -43.95
CA ILE A 344 -5.75 -27.08 -43.50
C ILE A 344 -7.05 -26.93 -44.28
N ALA A 345 -7.48 -28.03 -44.89
CA ALA A 345 -8.79 -28.16 -45.53
C ALA A 345 -9.80 -28.71 -44.50
N PRO A 346 -10.85 -27.96 -44.13
CA PRO A 346 -11.86 -28.41 -43.16
C PRO A 346 -12.53 -29.72 -43.56
N VAL A 347 -12.97 -30.50 -42.56
CA VAL A 347 -13.71 -31.75 -42.81
C VAL A 347 -14.99 -31.43 -43.59
N GLY A 348 -15.13 -32.02 -44.79
CA GLY A 348 -16.28 -31.83 -45.66
C GLY A 348 -16.12 -30.71 -46.71
N ALA A 349 -14.93 -30.11 -46.84
CA ALA A 349 -14.62 -29.28 -48.00
C ALA A 349 -14.76 -30.10 -49.29
N SER A 350 -15.65 -29.66 -50.19
CA SER A 350 -15.77 -30.23 -51.53
C SER A 350 -14.41 -30.14 -52.22
N LEU A 351 -13.94 -31.18 -52.89
CA LEU A 351 -12.69 -31.15 -53.63
C LEU A 351 -13.00 -30.89 -55.10
N ILE A 352 -12.32 -29.93 -55.73
CA ILE A 352 -12.37 -29.70 -57.17
C ILE A 352 -11.07 -30.17 -57.80
N VAL A 353 -11.16 -30.62 -59.05
CA VAL A 353 -9.98 -30.93 -59.87
C VAL A 353 -9.73 -29.75 -60.79
N ARG A 354 -8.68 -28.99 -60.51
CA ARG A 354 -8.24 -27.92 -61.40
C ARG A 354 -7.28 -28.51 -62.42
N ALA A 355 -7.72 -28.60 -63.67
CA ALA A 355 -6.93 -29.13 -64.77
C ALA A 355 -6.68 -28.06 -65.83
N GLN A 356 -5.44 -28.01 -66.33
CA GLN A 356 -5.08 -27.13 -67.43
C GLN A 356 -5.14 -27.94 -68.72
N ILE A 357 -5.84 -27.40 -69.71
CA ILE A 357 -5.97 -27.99 -71.04
C ILE A 357 -5.35 -27.05 -72.07
N ALA A 358 -4.66 -27.60 -73.07
CA ALA A 358 -4.10 -26.80 -74.15
C ALA A 358 -5.23 -26.13 -74.94
N THR A 359 -5.01 -24.89 -75.39
CA THR A 359 -5.97 -24.08 -76.15
C THR A 359 -6.42 -24.76 -77.45
N THR A 360 -5.63 -25.68 -77.99
CA THR A 360 -5.96 -26.51 -79.16
C THR A 360 -7.03 -27.57 -78.88
N GLN A 361 -7.21 -27.95 -77.62
CA GLN A 361 -8.17 -28.96 -77.16
C GLN A 361 -9.36 -28.34 -76.40
N SER A 362 -9.36 -27.03 -76.16
CA SER A 362 -10.41 -26.32 -75.43
C SER A 362 -11.63 -25.95 -76.28
N GLY A 363 -11.52 -26.01 -77.61
CA GLY A 363 -12.56 -25.56 -78.56
C GLY A 363 -13.91 -26.31 -78.47
N PHE A 364 -13.93 -27.48 -77.84
CA PHE A 364 -15.14 -28.32 -77.69
C PHE A 364 -15.62 -28.47 -76.23
N LEU A 365 -14.99 -27.78 -75.27
CA LEU A 365 -15.41 -27.85 -73.88
C LEU A 365 -16.67 -27.02 -73.63
N ARG A 366 -17.64 -27.61 -72.93
CA ARG A 366 -18.87 -26.96 -72.46
C ARG A 366 -19.06 -27.24 -70.98
N GLN A 367 -19.63 -26.29 -70.25
CA GLN A 367 -19.98 -26.48 -68.85
C GLN A 367 -20.93 -27.69 -68.71
N LYS A 368 -20.75 -28.48 -67.64
CA LYS A 368 -21.51 -29.72 -67.34
C LYS A 368 -21.27 -30.91 -68.27
N LEU A 369 -20.20 -30.92 -69.08
CA LEU A 369 -19.76 -32.17 -69.70
C LEU A 369 -19.28 -33.14 -68.61
N PRO A 370 -19.66 -34.43 -68.68
CA PRO A 370 -19.17 -35.44 -67.74
C PRO A 370 -17.70 -35.74 -68.00
N VAL A 371 -16.87 -35.65 -66.95
CA VAL A 371 -15.45 -36.00 -67.02
C VAL A 371 -15.19 -37.30 -66.31
N LYS A 372 -14.34 -38.14 -66.91
CA LYS A 372 -13.78 -39.32 -66.25
C LYS A 372 -12.43 -38.95 -65.67
N LEU A 373 -12.34 -38.94 -64.34
CA LEU A 373 -11.09 -38.71 -63.63
C LEU A 373 -10.31 -40.02 -63.46
N LYS A 374 -9.01 -39.98 -63.74
CA LYS A 374 -8.07 -41.06 -63.43
C LYS A 374 -7.04 -40.51 -62.45
N PHE A 375 -6.88 -41.18 -61.31
CA PHE A 375 -5.92 -40.79 -60.28
C PHE A 375 -4.66 -41.64 -60.41
N ASP A 376 -3.50 -41.00 -60.54
CA ASP A 376 -2.22 -41.70 -60.64
C ASP A 376 -1.83 -42.40 -59.32
N ALA A 377 -2.38 -41.95 -58.18
CA ALA A 377 -2.09 -42.47 -56.85
C ALA A 377 -2.71 -43.86 -56.54
N TYR A 378 -3.64 -44.34 -57.38
CA TYR A 378 -4.30 -45.64 -57.20
C TYR A 378 -4.08 -46.49 -58.46
N PRO A 379 -3.02 -47.33 -58.51
CA PRO A 379 -2.79 -48.23 -59.63
C PRO A 379 -3.93 -49.26 -59.73
N PHE A 380 -4.45 -49.41 -60.94
CA PHE A 380 -5.72 -50.06 -61.31
C PHE A 380 -5.78 -51.59 -61.14
N GLN A 381 -4.97 -52.19 -60.26
CA GLN A 381 -4.67 -53.61 -60.38
C GLN A 381 -5.70 -54.60 -59.83
N ASP A 382 -6.74 -54.21 -59.07
CA ASP A 382 -7.70 -55.23 -58.55
C ASP A 382 -9.17 -54.79 -58.35
N TYR A 383 -9.65 -53.67 -58.92
CA TYR A 383 -11.09 -53.33 -58.86
C TYR A 383 -11.69 -52.93 -60.22
N VAL A 384 -12.60 -53.78 -60.70
CA VAL A 384 -13.40 -53.59 -61.92
C VAL A 384 -14.42 -52.45 -61.70
N GLN A 385 -14.34 -51.44 -62.57
CA GLN A 385 -15.36 -50.44 -62.95
C GLN A 385 -16.03 -49.52 -61.91
N SER A 386 -15.76 -49.55 -60.61
CA SER A 386 -16.63 -48.81 -59.66
C SER A 386 -16.11 -47.50 -59.06
N GLN A 387 -15.12 -46.80 -59.65
CA GLN A 387 -14.73 -45.45 -59.21
C GLN A 387 -14.39 -44.52 -60.39
N GLN A 388 -15.30 -44.40 -61.36
CA GLN A 388 -15.33 -43.21 -62.20
C GLN A 388 -16.16 -42.16 -61.47
N VAL A 389 -15.50 -41.13 -60.94
CA VAL A 389 -16.21 -39.99 -60.36
C VAL A 389 -16.60 -39.08 -61.53
N GLU A 390 -17.90 -39.04 -61.86
CA GLU A 390 -18.44 -38.08 -62.81
C GLU A 390 -18.48 -36.71 -62.13
N CYS A 391 -17.65 -35.79 -62.60
CA CYS A 391 -17.69 -34.39 -62.21
C CYS A 391 -18.10 -33.53 -63.39
N ASN A 392 -18.81 -32.45 -63.10
CA ASN A 392 -19.16 -31.45 -64.09
C ASN A 392 -18.01 -30.48 -64.28
N ILE A 393 -17.64 -30.21 -65.53
CA ILE A 393 -16.69 -29.13 -65.85
C ILE A 393 -17.34 -27.79 -65.55
N GLN A 394 -16.61 -26.96 -64.82
CA GLN A 394 -16.87 -25.53 -64.70
C GLN A 394 -15.69 -24.80 -65.36
N LEU A 395 -15.97 -24.00 -66.38
CA LEU A 395 -14.96 -23.22 -67.10
C LEU A 395 -14.74 -21.92 -66.34
N ASP A 396 -13.48 -21.63 -66.01
CA ASP A 396 -13.05 -20.37 -65.39
C ASP A 396 -12.43 -19.52 -66.51
N GLU A 397 -13.05 -18.40 -66.85
CA GLU A 397 -12.52 -17.44 -67.84
C GLU A 397 -11.61 -16.46 -67.09
N SER A 398 -10.36 -16.86 -66.86
CA SER A 398 -9.32 -16.01 -66.28
C SER A 398 -8.22 -15.70 -67.27
#